data_AF-A0A8S9X872-F1
#
_entry.id   AF-A0A8S9X872-F1
#
_cell.length_a   1.000
_cell.length_b   1.000
_cell.length_c   1.000
_cell.angle_alpha   90.00
_cell.angle_beta   90.00
_cell.angle_gamma   90.00
#
_symmetry.space_group_name_H-M   'P 1'
#
loop_
_entity.id
_entity.type
_entity.pdbx_description
1 polymer ?
#
loop_
_entity_poly.entity_id
_entity_poly.type
_entity_poly.pdbx_seq_one_letter_code
_entity_poly.pdbx_strand_id
1 'polypeptide(L)'
;MVVDNVLLKPAVVGHFGDRASYVSKLREHWDETNSKVMQRKTELDAMLADSQRYEAKRQEVDTWISRMEARLARMAPVGNTADVLEAQIKEQKTFHAELHQYKHHMDVFSQLTQKLIAVYLQDDTTKVKKTTELINQRYNDLNTSIINRGKCLHSAINSLHNFDRSLEKFLAWLSEVESNLEAVEAESEPEGKPSLQLKDD
;
A
#
# COMPACT_ATOMS: atom_id res chain seq x y z
N MET A 1 -80.51 -31.88 -56.52
CA MET A 1 -79.38 -32.64 -57.10
C MET A 1 -78.11 -32.12 -56.46
N VAL A 2 -77.42 -33.04 -55.79
CA VAL A 2 -76.15 -32.87 -55.07
C VAL A 2 -75.02 -32.88 -56.09
N VAL A 3 -74.16 -31.86 -56.12
CA VAL A 3 -72.83 -31.88 -56.75
C VAL A 3 -72.06 -30.66 -56.22
N ASP A 4 -70.84 -30.69 -55.72
CA ASP A 4 -69.97 -31.71 -55.16
C ASP A 4 -69.07 -30.91 -54.19
N ASN A 5 -68.97 -31.35 -52.96
CA ASN A 5 -68.03 -30.78 -52.00
C ASN A 5 -66.64 -31.23 -52.42
N VAL A 6 -65.90 -30.36 -53.13
CA VAL A 6 -64.52 -30.64 -53.57
C VAL A 6 -63.64 -30.72 -52.33
N LEU A 7 -63.58 -31.91 -51.76
CA LEU A 7 -62.60 -32.36 -50.79
C LEU A 7 -61.20 -32.11 -51.37
N LEU A 8 -60.53 -31.09 -50.84
CA LEU A 8 -59.10 -30.88 -51.02
C LEU A 8 -58.35 -32.19 -50.76
N LYS A 9 -57.56 -32.63 -51.75
CA LYS A 9 -56.80 -33.88 -51.69
C LYS A 9 -55.92 -33.94 -50.42
N PRO A 10 -55.90 -35.05 -49.65
CA PRO A 10 -55.19 -35.17 -48.38
C PRO A 10 -53.66 -34.97 -48.45
N ALA A 11 -53.05 -35.13 -49.63
CA ALA A 11 -51.62 -34.90 -49.84
C ALA A 11 -51.18 -33.42 -49.71
N VAL A 12 -52.07 -32.47 -50.02
CA VAL A 12 -51.75 -31.04 -49.91
C VAL A 12 -51.72 -30.62 -48.44
N VAL A 13 -52.64 -31.15 -47.62
CA VAL A 13 -52.73 -30.87 -46.18
C VAL A 13 -51.46 -31.33 -45.43
N GLY A 14 -50.88 -32.47 -45.78
CA GLY A 14 -49.60 -32.96 -45.21
C GLY A 14 -48.41 -32.05 -45.53
N HIS A 15 -48.28 -31.59 -46.78
CA HIS A 15 -47.18 -30.72 -47.22
C HIS A 15 -47.25 -29.28 -46.64
N PHE A 16 -48.43 -28.81 -46.27
CA PHE A 16 -48.61 -27.56 -45.53
C PHE A 16 -48.36 -27.75 -44.03
N GLY A 17 -48.75 -28.90 -43.45
CA GLY A 17 -48.42 -29.26 -42.06
C GLY A 17 -46.91 -29.36 -41.80
N ASP A 18 -46.17 -29.98 -42.71
CA ASP A 18 -44.70 -30.09 -42.62
C ASP A 18 -44.01 -28.73 -42.74
N ARG A 19 -44.49 -27.85 -43.63
CA ARG A 19 -43.98 -26.48 -43.76
C ARG A 19 -44.31 -25.62 -42.54
N ALA A 20 -45.51 -25.72 -41.98
CA ALA A 20 -45.89 -25.02 -40.76
C ALA A 20 -45.04 -25.47 -39.56
N SER A 21 -44.80 -26.77 -39.43
CA SER A 21 -43.90 -27.34 -38.42
C SER A 21 -42.46 -26.85 -38.57
N TYR A 22 -41.94 -26.81 -39.79
CA TYR A 22 -40.59 -26.29 -40.08
C TYR A 22 -40.45 -24.80 -39.73
N VAL A 23 -41.42 -23.97 -40.14
CA VAL A 23 -41.44 -22.54 -39.81
C VAL A 23 -41.52 -22.32 -38.29
N SER A 24 -42.30 -23.13 -37.58
CA SER A 24 -42.39 -23.07 -36.12
C SER A 24 -41.05 -23.36 -35.45
N LYS A 25 -40.35 -24.42 -35.87
CA LYS A 25 -39.02 -24.76 -35.34
C LYS A 25 -37.97 -23.69 -35.64
N LEU A 26 -38.02 -23.11 -36.83
CA LEU A 26 -37.11 -22.03 -37.21
C LEU A 26 -37.35 -20.78 -36.35
N ARG A 27 -38.62 -20.46 -36.09
CA ARG A 27 -38.98 -19.37 -35.18
C ARG A 27 -38.50 -19.64 -33.76
N GLU A 28 -38.70 -20.84 -33.23
CA GLU A 28 -38.21 -21.22 -31.89
C GLU A 28 -36.68 -21.09 -31.78
N HIS A 29 -35.94 -21.63 -32.75
CA HIS A 29 -34.47 -21.53 -32.77
C HIS A 29 -33.99 -20.07 -32.92
N TRP A 30 -34.70 -19.27 -33.72
CA TRP A 30 -34.43 -17.84 -33.84
C TRP A 30 -34.65 -17.11 -32.52
N ASP A 31 -35.79 -17.35 -31.86
CA ASP A 31 -36.14 -16.71 -30.59
C ASP A 31 -35.14 -17.11 -29.48
N GLU A 32 -34.73 -18.39 -29.43
CA GLU A 32 -33.70 -18.89 -28.51
C GLU A 32 -32.33 -18.23 -28.77
N THR A 33 -31.90 -18.20 -30.03
CA THR A 33 -30.61 -17.61 -30.41
C THR A 33 -30.60 -16.11 -30.11
N ASN A 34 -31.67 -15.40 -30.46
CA ASN A 34 -31.81 -13.98 -30.19
C ASN A 34 -31.81 -13.70 -28.68
N SER A 35 -32.48 -14.54 -27.87
CA SER A 35 -32.45 -14.44 -26.41
C SER A 35 -31.03 -14.57 -25.85
N LYS A 36 -30.27 -15.59 -26.29
CA LYS A 36 -28.86 -15.79 -25.87
C LYS A 36 -27.97 -14.62 -26.28
N VAL A 37 -28.15 -14.08 -27.48
CA VAL A 37 -27.40 -12.91 -27.96
C VAL A 37 -27.70 -11.67 -27.11
N MET A 38 -28.97 -11.41 -26.78
CA MET A 38 -29.35 -10.27 -25.94
C MET A 38 -28.82 -10.43 -24.50
N GLN A 39 -28.84 -11.64 -23.96
CA GLN A 39 -28.23 -11.93 -22.66
C GLN A 39 -26.73 -11.63 -22.67
N ARG A 40 -25.98 -12.19 -23.64
CA ARG A 40 -24.53 -11.97 -23.72
C ARG A 40 -24.18 -10.50 -23.96
N LYS A 41 -24.97 -9.77 -24.75
CA LYS A 41 -24.80 -8.32 -24.91
C LYS A 41 -24.91 -7.60 -23.55
N THR A 42 -25.94 -7.90 -22.78
CA THR A 42 -26.15 -7.29 -21.45
C THR A 42 -24.98 -7.60 -20.51
N GLU A 43 -24.49 -8.83 -20.52
CA GLU A 43 -23.31 -9.25 -19.73
C GLU A 43 -22.04 -8.48 -20.15
N LEU A 44 -21.79 -8.32 -21.45
CA LEU A 44 -20.64 -7.59 -21.98
C LEU A 44 -20.71 -6.09 -21.67
N ASP A 45 -21.89 -5.48 -21.76
CA ASP A 45 -22.10 -4.08 -21.41
C ASP A 45 -21.82 -3.84 -19.91
N ALA A 46 -22.27 -4.77 -19.04
CA ALA A 46 -21.95 -4.74 -17.62
C ALA A 46 -20.44 -4.92 -17.37
N MET A 47 -19.81 -5.87 -18.07
CA MET A 47 -18.36 -6.13 -17.97
C MET A 47 -17.53 -4.92 -18.37
N LEU A 48 -17.93 -4.24 -19.44
CA LEU A 48 -17.27 -3.01 -19.88
C LEU A 48 -17.34 -1.93 -18.81
N ALA A 49 -18.53 -1.71 -18.23
CA ALA A 49 -18.72 -0.71 -17.17
C ALA A 49 -17.88 -1.03 -15.91
N ASP A 50 -17.84 -2.29 -15.49
CA ASP A 50 -17.02 -2.70 -14.35
C ASP A 50 -15.52 -2.61 -14.64
N SER A 51 -15.10 -2.96 -15.86
CA SER A 51 -13.70 -2.84 -16.30
C SER A 51 -13.23 -1.39 -16.34
N GLN A 52 -14.10 -0.46 -16.77
CA GLN A 52 -13.80 0.97 -16.75
C GLN A 52 -13.62 1.51 -15.33
N ARG A 53 -14.48 1.07 -14.39
CA ARG A 53 -14.35 1.44 -12.96
C ARG A 53 -13.06 0.91 -12.36
N TYR A 54 -12.72 -0.34 -12.63
CA TYR A 54 -11.44 -0.92 -12.22
C TYR A 54 -10.26 -0.13 -12.80
N GLU A 55 -10.27 0.15 -14.09
CA GLU A 55 -9.15 0.81 -14.76
C GLU A 55 -8.94 2.25 -14.25
N ALA A 56 -10.02 3.01 -14.03
CA ALA A 56 -9.94 4.33 -13.42
C ALA A 56 -9.33 4.25 -12.01
N LYS A 57 -9.77 3.30 -11.18
CA LYS A 57 -9.22 3.11 -9.83
C LYS A 57 -7.77 2.65 -9.85
N ARG A 58 -7.43 1.75 -10.78
CA ARG A 58 -6.06 1.25 -10.99
C ARG A 58 -5.11 2.40 -11.28
N GLN A 59 -5.46 3.30 -12.20
CA GLN A 59 -4.64 4.46 -12.56
C GLN A 59 -4.46 5.43 -11.39
N GLU A 60 -5.52 5.69 -10.63
CA GLU A 60 -5.47 6.52 -9.42
C GLU A 60 -4.48 5.96 -8.39
N VAL A 61 -4.62 4.67 -8.07
CA VAL A 61 -3.76 3.96 -7.11
C VAL A 61 -2.32 3.90 -7.60
N ASP A 62 -2.10 3.54 -8.86
CA ASP A 62 -0.76 3.43 -9.45
C ASP A 62 -0.02 4.78 -9.44
N THR A 63 -0.73 5.87 -9.77
CA THR A 63 -0.19 7.23 -9.70
C THR A 63 0.19 7.61 -8.26
N TRP A 64 -0.69 7.31 -7.31
CA TRP A 64 -0.44 7.60 -5.91
C TRP A 64 0.76 6.81 -5.36
N ILE A 65 0.83 5.50 -5.62
CA ILE A 65 1.95 4.64 -5.20
C ILE A 65 3.26 5.15 -5.81
N SER A 66 3.28 5.43 -7.11
CA SER A 66 4.49 5.91 -7.80
C SER A 66 5.02 7.22 -7.19
N ARG A 67 4.13 8.13 -6.81
CA ARG A 67 4.49 9.36 -6.09
C ARG A 67 5.08 9.06 -4.71
N MET A 68 4.49 8.12 -3.97
CA MET A 68 4.97 7.74 -2.64
C MET A 68 6.32 7.03 -2.69
N GLU A 69 6.54 6.15 -3.67
CA GLU A 69 7.84 5.51 -3.95
C GLU A 69 8.90 6.55 -4.29
N ALA A 70 8.59 7.51 -5.17
CA ALA A 70 9.51 8.60 -5.49
C ALA A 70 9.85 9.47 -4.26
N ARG A 71 8.87 9.72 -3.38
CA ARG A 71 9.10 10.45 -2.13
C ARG A 71 9.98 9.65 -1.17
N LEU A 72 9.72 8.35 -1.02
CA LEU A 72 10.55 7.45 -0.19
C LEU A 72 11.99 7.39 -0.70
N ALA A 73 12.19 7.27 -2.01
CA ALA A 73 13.51 7.22 -2.63
C ALA A 73 14.33 8.51 -2.46
N ARG A 74 13.65 9.64 -2.26
CA ARG A 74 14.29 10.95 -1.99
C ARG A 74 14.61 11.20 -0.52
N MET A 75 14.14 10.35 0.40
CA MET A 75 14.43 10.51 1.81
C MET A 75 15.94 10.33 2.06
N ALA A 76 16.52 11.27 2.81
CA ALA A 76 17.93 11.19 3.17
C ALA A 76 18.23 9.96 4.05
N PRO A 77 19.48 9.47 4.04
CA PRO A 77 19.95 8.48 5.01
C PRO A 77 19.70 8.93 6.46
N VAL A 78 19.63 7.98 7.39
CA VAL A 78 19.43 8.27 8.81
C VAL A 78 20.55 9.18 9.31
N GLY A 79 20.18 10.31 9.92
CA GLY A 79 21.12 11.30 10.45
C GLY A 79 21.80 10.86 11.74
N ASN A 80 22.71 11.70 12.24
CA ASN A 80 23.48 11.45 13.47
C ASN A 80 23.40 12.59 14.50
N THR A 81 22.71 13.68 14.19
CA THR A 81 22.42 14.77 15.14
C THR A 81 20.96 14.75 15.57
N ALA A 82 20.66 15.23 16.76
CA ALA A 82 19.33 15.16 17.37
C ALA A 82 18.27 15.91 16.52
N ASP A 83 18.59 17.12 16.08
CA ASP A 83 17.73 17.97 15.26
C ASP A 83 17.36 17.31 13.92
N VAL A 84 18.33 16.68 13.24
CA VAL A 84 18.11 15.95 11.99
C VAL A 84 17.25 14.71 12.23
N LEU A 85 17.54 13.94 13.28
CA LEU A 85 16.79 12.74 13.63
C LEU A 85 15.33 13.06 13.99
N GLU A 86 15.08 14.11 14.75
CA GLU A 86 13.73 14.57 15.08
C GLU A 86 12.94 14.98 13.83
N ALA A 87 13.57 15.73 12.92
CA ALA A 87 12.96 16.11 11.65
C ALA A 87 12.62 14.87 10.80
N GLN A 88 13.55 13.91 10.70
CA GLN A 88 13.33 12.66 9.96
C GLN A 88 12.25 11.78 10.60
N ILE A 89 12.13 11.74 11.93
CA ILE A 89 11.05 11.04 12.65
C ILE A 89 9.70 11.67 12.32
N LYS A 90 9.61 13.00 12.28
CA LYS A 90 8.38 13.70 11.91
C LYS A 90 7.98 13.39 10.47
N GLU A 91 8.93 13.46 9.53
CA GLU A 91 8.71 13.10 8.13
C GLU A 91 8.22 11.65 7.97
N GLN A 92 8.88 10.71 8.66
CA GLN A 92 8.50 9.29 8.66
C GLN A 92 7.08 9.08 9.18
N LYS A 93 6.69 9.74 10.27
CA LYS A 93 5.34 9.66 10.85
C LYS A 93 4.28 10.20 9.88
N THR A 94 4.54 11.33 9.24
CA THR A 94 3.65 11.90 8.22
C THR A 94 3.48 10.94 7.04
N PHE A 95 4.59 10.39 6.52
CA PHE A 95 4.53 9.43 5.42
C PHE A 95 3.71 8.18 5.79
N HIS A 96 3.95 7.63 6.98
CA HIS A 96 3.22 6.46 7.47
C HIS A 96 1.72 6.76 7.68
N ALA A 97 1.37 7.93 8.21
CA ALA A 97 -0.03 8.34 8.37
C ALA A 97 -0.75 8.45 7.01
N GLU A 98 -0.10 9.03 5.99
CA GLU A 98 -0.66 9.08 4.64
C GLU A 98 -0.88 7.69 4.03
N LEU A 99 0.05 6.75 4.24
CA LEU A 99 -0.14 5.34 3.85
C LEU A 99 -1.38 4.74 4.51
N HIS A 100 -1.50 4.89 5.83
CA HIS A 100 -2.66 4.36 6.57
C HIS A 100 -3.98 4.94 6.08
N GLN A 101 -4.04 6.25 5.81
CA GLN A 101 -5.24 6.89 5.27
C GLN A 101 -5.59 6.37 3.87
N TYR A 102 -4.57 6.04 3.05
CA TYR A 102 -4.79 5.53 1.70
C TYR A 102 -5.24 4.06 1.65
N LYS A 103 -5.14 3.32 2.77
CA LYS A 103 -5.55 1.91 2.85
C LYS A 103 -6.96 1.66 2.30
N HIS A 104 -7.91 2.54 2.58
CA HIS A 104 -9.27 2.40 2.07
C HIS A 104 -9.33 2.38 0.52
N HIS A 105 -8.48 3.15 -0.16
CA HIS A 105 -8.41 3.16 -1.63
C HIS A 105 -7.89 1.82 -2.16
N MET A 106 -6.94 1.19 -1.47
CA MET A 106 -6.45 -0.16 -1.77
C MET A 106 -7.53 -1.23 -1.56
N ASP A 107 -8.33 -1.09 -0.50
CA ASP A 107 -9.43 -2.01 -0.20
C ASP A 107 -10.54 -1.90 -1.26
N VAL A 108 -10.87 -0.69 -1.74
CA VAL A 108 -11.82 -0.48 -2.86
C VAL A 108 -11.26 -1.05 -4.17
N PHE A 109 -9.98 -0.83 -4.45
CA PHE A 109 -9.31 -1.40 -5.63
C PHE A 109 -9.34 -2.94 -5.64
N SER A 110 -9.13 -3.55 -4.48
CA SER A 110 -9.22 -5.00 -4.29
C SER A 110 -10.65 -5.52 -4.51
N GLN A 111 -11.66 -4.81 -4.03
CA GLN A 111 -13.08 -5.16 -4.25
C GLN A 111 -13.45 -5.12 -5.74
N LEU A 112 -13.03 -4.08 -6.47
CA LEU A 112 -13.26 -3.99 -7.92
C LEU A 112 -12.59 -5.14 -8.67
N THR A 113 -11.37 -5.50 -8.26
CA THR A 113 -10.65 -6.67 -8.79
C THR A 113 -11.43 -7.97 -8.57
N GLN A 114 -11.87 -8.21 -7.33
CA GLN A 114 -12.65 -9.40 -6.98
C GLN A 114 -13.96 -9.48 -7.76
N LYS A 115 -14.64 -8.35 -7.95
CA LYS A 115 -15.86 -8.29 -8.77
C LYS A 115 -15.60 -8.78 -10.19
N LEU A 116 -14.56 -8.26 -10.85
CA LEU A 116 -14.21 -8.68 -12.21
C LEU A 116 -13.87 -10.18 -12.30
N ILE A 117 -13.12 -10.69 -11.33
CA ILE A 117 -12.71 -12.10 -11.31
C ILE A 117 -13.88 -13.05 -11.03
N ALA A 118 -14.78 -12.68 -10.12
CA ALA A 118 -15.86 -13.54 -9.66
C ALA A 118 -17.07 -13.53 -10.61
N VAL A 119 -17.36 -12.39 -11.24
CA VAL A 119 -18.54 -12.25 -12.13
C VAL A 119 -18.23 -12.77 -13.54
N TYR A 120 -17.01 -12.61 -14.04
CA TYR A 120 -16.63 -12.94 -15.43
C TYR A 120 -15.68 -14.14 -15.50
N LEU A 121 -16.08 -15.25 -14.86
CA LEU A 121 -15.26 -16.48 -14.74
C LEU A 121 -14.89 -17.13 -16.08
N GLN A 122 -15.73 -16.93 -17.10
CA GLN A 122 -15.54 -17.49 -18.44
C GLN A 122 -14.68 -16.59 -19.35
N ASP A 123 -14.34 -15.38 -18.88
CA ASP A 123 -13.52 -14.40 -19.60
C ASP A 123 -12.09 -14.37 -19.02
N ASP A 124 -11.10 -13.95 -19.82
CA ASP A 124 -9.71 -13.88 -19.36
C ASP A 124 -9.47 -12.70 -18.41
N THR A 125 -9.37 -13.01 -17.11
CA THR A 125 -9.09 -12.04 -16.04
C THR A 125 -7.64 -12.06 -15.56
N THR A 126 -6.73 -12.75 -16.28
CA THR A 126 -5.33 -12.96 -15.87
C THR A 126 -4.56 -11.65 -15.71
N LYS A 127 -4.76 -10.69 -16.62
CA LYS A 127 -4.11 -9.38 -16.56
C LYS A 127 -4.53 -8.61 -15.32
N VAL A 128 -5.83 -8.59 -15.02
CA VAL A 128 -6.40 -7.93 -13.83
C VAL A 128 -5.77 -8.48 -12.56
N LYS A 129 -5.68 -9.81 -12.44
CA LYS A 129 -5.04 -10.49 -11.30
C LYS A 129 -3.59 -10.06 -11.12
N LYS A 130 -2.76 -10.21 -12.15
CA LYS A 130 -1.33 -9.88 -12.11
C LYS A 130 -1.08 -8.40 -11.78
N THR A 131 -1.85 -7.49 -12.38
CA THR A 131 -1.68 -6.06 -12.12
C THR A 131 -2.09 -5.70 -10.70
N THR A 132 -3.18 -6.28 -10.18
CA THR A 132 -3.59 -6.06 -8.79
C THR A 132 -2.58 -6.63 -7.80
N GLU A 133 -2.04 -7.83 -8.05
CA GLU A 133 -0.97 -8.43 -7.23
C GLU A 133 0.26 -7.52 -7.16
N LEU A 134 0.72 -7.00 -8.31
CA LEU A 134 1.86 -6.08 -8.37
C LEU A 134 1.61 -4.79 -7.57
N ILE A 135 0.43 -4.18 -7.72
CA ILE A 135 0.07 -2.95 -7.00
C ILE A 135 0.01 -3.19 -5.49
N ASN A 136 -0.58 -4.32 -5.05
CA ASN A 136 -0.63 -4.70 -3.65
C ASN A 136 0.78 -4.95 -3.08
N GLN A 137 1.65 -5.61 -3.85
CA GLN A 137 3.03 -5.82 -3.45
C GLN A 137 3.76 -4.49 -3.22
N ARG A 138 3.69 -3.57 -4.18
CA ARG A 138 4.31 -2.23 -4.06
C ARG A 138 3.82 -1.46 -2.84
N TYR A 139 2.52 -1.49 -2.56
CA TYR A 139 1.96 -0.88 -1.36
C TYR A 139 2.50 -1.51 -0.07
N ASN A 140 2.61 -2.84 -0.02
CA ASN A 140 3.16 -3.55 1.14
C ASN A 140 4.66 -3.28 1.33
N ASP A 141 5.41 -3.17 0.23
CA ASP A 141 6.83 -2.83 0.25
C ASP A 141 7.05 -1.41 0.78
N LEU A 142 6.24 -0.43 0.35
CA LEU A 142 6.22 0.92 0.90
C LEU A 142 5.96 0.91 2.41
N ASN A 143 4.93 0.18 2.86
CA ASN A 143 4.57 0.08 4.26
C ASN A 143 5.69 -0.56 5.10
N THR A 144 6.27 -1.66 4.61
CA THR A 144 7.39 -2.34 5.27
C THR A 144 8.62 -1.43 5.37
N SER A 145 8.94 -0.73 4.28
CA SER A 145 10.10 0.16 4.21
C SER A 145 9.98 1.32 5.19
N ILE A 146 8.81 1.97 5.28
CA ILE A 146 8.62 3.09 6.19
C ILE A 146 8.59 2.66 7.66
N ILE A 147 8.06 1.46 7.97
CA ILE A 147 8.10 0.88 9.32
C ILE A 147 9.54 0.58 9.73
N ASN A 148 10.32 -0.03 8.84
CA ASN A 148 11.74 -0.34 9.11
C ASN A 148 12.56 0.94 9.28
N ARG A 149 12.34 1.96 8.43
CA ARG A 149 12.96 3.29 8.62
C ARG A 149 12.61 3.87 9.99
N GLY A 150 11.35 3.77 10.42
CA GLY A 150 10.92 4.21 11.76
C GLY A 150 11.69 3.52 12.89
N LYS A 151 11.91 2.20 12.80
CA LYS A 151 12.73 1.45 13.77
C LYS A 151 14.19 1.95 13.79
N CYS A 152 14.80 2.16 12.63
CA CYS A 152 16.17 2.67 12.52
C CYS A 152 16.31 4.07 13.14
N LEU A 153 15.38 4.98 12.82
CA LEU A 153 15.35 6.33 13.39
C LEU A 153 15.20 6.31 14.91
N HIS A 154 14.29 5.47 15.43
CA HIS A 154 14.10 5.34 16.86
C HIS A 154 15.32 4.75 17.57
N SER A 155 15.99 3.77 16.96
CA SER A 155 17.24 3.24 17.48
C SER A 155 18.33 4.31 17.50
N ALA A 156 18.48 5.09 16.43
CA ALA A 156 19.50 6.12 16.31
C ALA A 156 19.35 7.23 17.37
N ILE A 157 18.13 7.74 17.57
CA ILE A 157 17.89 8.79 18.57
C ILE A 157 18.11 8.29 20.00
N ASN A 158 17.73 7.04 20.30
CA ASN A 158 17.98 6.45 21.61
C ASN A 158 19.48 6.24 21.86
N SER A 159 20.24 5.80 20.85
CA SER A 159 21.69 5.68 20.93
C SER A 159 22.36 7.04 21.17
N LEU A 160 21.91 8.09 20.48
CA LEU A 160 22.42 9.45 20.67
C LEU A 160 22.18 9.94 22.10
N HIS A 161 20.95 9.83 22.62
CA HIS A 161 20.63 10.22 24.00
C HIS A 161 21.44 9.43 25.05
N ASN A 162 21.70 8.14 24.80
CA ASN A 162 22.54 7.33 25.67
C ASN A 162 24.01 7.78 25.65
N PHE A 163 24.51 8.15 24.48
CA PHE A 163 25.85 8.71 24.32
C PHE A 163 25.99 10.03 25.07
N ASP A 164 25.05 10.97 24.87
CA ASP A 164 25.06 12.28 25.54
C ASP A 164 25.08 12.13 27.06
N ARG A 165 24.20 11.26 27.61
CA ARG A 165 24.18 10.97 29.05
C ARG A 165 25.49 10.34 29.55
N SER A 166 26.13 9.52 28.74
CA SER A 166 27.40 8.88 29.12
C SER A 166 28.54 9.88 29.09
N LEU A 167 28.53 10.79 28.11
CA LEU A 167 29.48 11.89 28.00
C LEU A 167 29.35 12.85 29.18
N GLU A 168 28.13 13.25 29.55
CA GLU A 168 27.88 14.10 30.73
C GLU A 168 28.46 13.49 32.01
N LYS A 169 28.23 12.20 32.24
CA LYS A 169 28.81 11.49 33.39
C LYS A 169 30.33 11.46 33.37
N PHE A 170 30.92 11.25 32.20
CA PHE A 170 32.37 11.23 32.03
C PHE A 170 32.98 12.61 32.29
N LEU A 171 32.39 13.68 31.78
CA LEU A 171 32.83 15.05 32.03
C LEU A 171 32.73 15.40 33.52
N ALA A 172 31.63 15.04 34.18
CA ALA A 172 31.48 15.25 35.62
C ALA A 172 32.56 14.52 36.43
N TRP A 173 32.85 13.26 36.08
CA TRP A 173 33.92 12.48 36.70
C TRP A 173 35.30 13.10 36.45
N LEU A 174 35.58 13.56 35.23
CA LEU A 174 36.84 14.24 34.91
C LEU A 174 37.05 15.48 35.78
N SER A 175 36.02 16.34 35.89
CA SER A 175 36.09 17.54 36.72
C SER A 175 36.29 17.23 38.21
N GLU A 176 35.70 16.14 38.72
CA GLU A 176 35.93 15.67 40.09
C GLU A 176 37.38 15.23 40.30
N VAL A 177 37.94 14.47 39.33
CA VAL A 177 39.33 14.01 39.38
C VAL A 177 40.32 15.18 39.30
N GLU A 178 40.07 16.15 38.41
CA GLU A 178 40.88 17.37 38.29
C GLU A 178 40.86 18.17 39.61
N SER A 179 39.68 18.39 40.19
CA SER A 179 39.55 19.10 41.48
C SER A 179 40.27 18.37 42.62
N ASN A 180 40.21 17.04 42.65
CA ASN A 180 40.91 16.25 43.67
C ASN A 180 42.43 16.33 43.50
N LEU A 181 42.94 16.35 42.27
CA LEU A 181 44.36 16.48 42.00
C LEU A 181 44.89 17.85 42.42
N GLU A 182 44.19 18.93 42.07
CA GLU A 182 44.53 20.30 42.48
C GLU A 182 44.58 20.43 44.01
N ALA A 183 43.64 19.79 44.72
CA ALA A 183 43.64 19.78 46.19
C ALA A 183 44.88 19.08 46.77
N VAL A 184 45.28 17.93 46.20
CA VAL A 184 46.48 17.20 46.63
C VAL A 184 47.76 18.00 46.35
N GLU A 185 47.82 18.71 45.22
CA GLU A 185 48.96 19.58 44.88
C GLU A 185 49.05 20.78 45.84
N ALA A 186 47.93 21.42 46.17
CA ALA A 186 47.89 22.53 47.12
C ALA A 186 48.30 22.14 48.55
N GLU A 187 47.98 20.91 48.99
CA GLU A 187 48.44 20.39 50.29
C GLU A 187 49.95 20.07 50.33
N SER A 188 50.61 19.99 49.18
CA SER A 188 52.02 19.59 49.07
C SER A 188 53.03 20.75 49.07
N GLU A 189 52.59 22.02 49.02
CA GLU A 189 53.48 23.18 49.21
C GLU A 189 53.77 23.41 50.71
N PRO A 190 55.03 23.26 51.17
CA PRO A 190 55.35 23.37 52.58
C PRO A 190 55.36 24.83 53.05
N GLU A 191 54.67 25.09 54.16
CA GLU A 191 54.82 26.31 54.96
C GLU A 191 56.31 26.68 55.12
N GLY A 192 56.61 27.93 54.79
CA GLY A 192 57.95 28.50 54.87
C GLY A 192 58.63 28.26 56.22
N LYS A 193 59.89 27.86 56.14
CA LYS A 193 60.82 27.49 57.23
C LYS A 193 60.69 28.33 58.52
N PRO A 194 60.89 27.71 59.71
CA PRO A 194 60.89 28.41 60.99
C PRO A 194 62.09 29.36 61.08
N SER A 195 61.83 30.65 61.24
CA SER A 195 62.87 31.63 61.58
C SER A 195 63.20 31.49 63.07
N LEU A 196 64.39 30.96 63.34
CA LEU A 196 64.98 30.80 64.67
C LEU A 196 65.06 32.13 65.42
N GLN A 197 64.73 32.05 66.71
CA GLN A 197 64.73 33.11 67.72
C GLN A 197 66.08 33.82 67.86
N LEU A 198 66.04 35.12 68.17
CA LEU A 198 67.05 35.76 69.01
C LEU A 198 66.35 36.44 70.20
N LYS A 199 66.61 35.84 71.38
CA LYS A 199 66.53 36.47 72.71
C LYS A 199 67.44 37.70 72.72
N ASP A 200 67.00 38.76 73.39
CA ASP A 200 67.81 39.71 74.17
C ASP A 200 66.77 40.44 75.07
N ASP A 201 66.64 40.03 76.34
CA ASP A 201 67.29 40.56 77.57
C ASP A 201 66.38 41.55 78.33
#